data_AF-A0A965LMI3-F1
#
_entry.id   AF-A0A965LMI3-F1
#
_cell.length_a   1.000
_cell.length_b   1.000
_cell.length_c   1.000
_cell.angle_alpha   90.00
_cell.angle_beta   90.00
_cell.angle_gamma   90.00
#
_symmetry.space_group_name_H-M   'P 1'
#
loop_
_entity.id
_entity.type
_entity.pdbx_description
1 polymer ?
#
loop_
_entity_poly.entity_id
_entity_poly.type
_entity_poly.pdbx_seq_one_letter_code
_entity_poly.pdbx_strand_id
1 'polypeptide(L)' 'MKNRDWQEVDGALHKKFKFRDFAEAFAFMTRVAAIAEEQNHHPDWSNSWNTVEIYLRSHDKGA' A
#
# COMPACT_ATOMS: atom_id res chain seq x y z
N MET A 1 8.66 -14.52 11.59
CA MET A 1 8.82 -13.10 11.98
C MET A 1 7.46 -12.44 11.86
N LYS A 2 6.85 -11.95 12.96
CA LYS A 2 5.58 -11.19 12.86
C LYS A 2 5.92 -9.76 12.41
N ASN A 3 5.49 -9.40 11.22
CA ASN A 3 5.68 -8.06 10.65
C ASN A 3 4.75 -7.10 11.41
N ARG A 4 5.25 -6.42 12.46
CA ARG A 4 4.42 -5.72 13.45
C ARG A 4 3.68 -4.49 12.92
N ASP A 5 4.00 -4.05 11.71
CA ASP A 5 3.47 -2.80 11.16
C ASP A 5 2.29 -2.99 10.21
N TRP A 6 2.04 -4.22 9.74
CA TRP A 6 0.89 -4.54 8.88
C TRP A 6 -0.21 -5.12 9.74
N GLN A 7 -1.43 -4.63 9.56
CA GLN A 7 -2.60 -5.03 10.31
C GLN A 7 -3.62 -5.65 9.38
N GLU A 8 -4.31 -6.71 9.81
CA GLU A 8 -5.47 -7.21 9.08
C GLU A 8 -6.68 -6.33 9.40
N VAL A 9 -7.28 -5.73 8.37
CA VAL A 9 -8.48 -4.89 8.45
C VAL A 9 -9.42 -5.29 7.32
N ASP A 10 -10.63 -5.75 7.66
CA ASP A 10 -11.67 -6.16 6.70
C ASP A 10 -11.17 -7.08 5.58
N GLY A 11 -10.41 -8.13 5.94
CA GLY A 11 -9.85 -9.09 4.99
C GLY A 11 -8.70 -8.57 4.12
N ALA A 12 -8.16 -7.39 4.43
CA ALA A 12 -7.02 -6.78 3.76
C ALA A 12 -5.82 -6.70 4.69
N LEU A 13 -4.61 -6.75 4.14
CA LEU A 13 -3.42 -6.24 4.84
C LEU A 13 -3.36 -4.73 4.68
N HIS A 14 -3.41 -4.01 5.80
CA HIS A 14 -3.41 -2.55 5.87
C HIS A 14 -2.13 -2.02 6.51
N LYS A 15 -1.56 -0.95 5.93
CA LYS A 15 -0.50 -0.15 6.55
C LYS A 15 -0.58 1.31 6.13
N LYS A 16 -0.28 2.19 7.09
CA LYS A 16 -0.13 3.63 6.91
C LYS A 16 1.33 4.04 6.92
N PHE A 17 1.74 4.77 5.90
CA PHE A 17 3.08 5.32 5.74
C PHE A 17 3.03 6.84 5.88
N LYS A 18 3.96 7.41 6.65
CA LYS A 18 4.11 8.86 6.81
C LYS A 18 5.51 9.26 6.38
N PHE A 19 5.58 10.25 5.51
CA PHE A 19 6.80 10.78 4.89
C PHE A 19 7.06 12.21 5.36
N ARG A 20 8.20 12.79 4.99
CA ARG A 20 8.53 14.18 5.33
C ARG A 20 7.61 15.16 4.60
N ASP A 21 7.38 14.93 3.32
CA ASP A 21 6.65 15.83 2.43
C ASP A 21 5.89 15.06 1.32
N PHE A 22 5.12 15.79 0.50
CA PHE A 22 4.35 15.21 -0.59
C PHE A 22 5.23 14.59 -1.69
N ALA A 23 6.38 15.20 -1.98
CA ALA A 23 7.27 14.71 -3.03
C ALA A 23 7.85 13.34 -2.68
N GLU A 24 8.24 13.14 -1.40
CA GLU A 24 8.70 11.86 -0.90
C GLU A 24 7.59 10.79 -0.92
N ALA A 25 6.38 11.15 -0.49
CA ALA A 25 5.21 10.25 -0.55
C ALA A 25 4.92 9.81 -2.00
N PHE A 26 4.93 10.75 -2.95
CA PHE A 26 4.67 10.44 -4.34
C PHE A 26 5.79 9.60 -4.97
N ALA A 27 7.05 9.86 -4.64
CA ALA A 27 8.17 9.03 -5.08
C ALA A 27 8.07 7.58 -4.57
N PHE A 28 7.61 7.39 -3.33
CA PHE A 28 7.28 6.08 -2.81
C PHE A 28 6.15 5.41 -3.62
N MET A 29 5.06 6.12 -3.89
CA MET A 29 3.95 5.61 -4.70
C MET A 29 4.42 5.18 -6.10
N THR A 30 5.26 5.98 -6.78
CA THR A 30 5.79 5.62 -8.10
C THR A 30 6.54 4.28 -8.09
N ARG A 31 7.32 4.01 -7.04
CA ARG A 31 8.05 2.73 -6.90
C ARG A 31 7.10 1.56 -6.67
N VAL A 32 6.10 1.76 -5.82
CA VAL A 32 5.07 0.73 -5.56
C VAL A 32 4.29 0.42 -6.84
N ALA A 33 3.94 1.43 -7.64
CA ALA A 33 3.24 1.25 -8.91
C ALA A 33 4.04 0.38 -9.89
N ALA A 34 5.35 0.61 -10.03
CA ALA A 34 6.20 -0.21 -10.89
C ALA A 34 6.23 -1.68 -10.45
N ILE A 35 6.32 -1.94 -9.14
CA ILE A 35 6.30 -3.30 -8.58
C ILE A 35 4.93 -3.95 -8.76
N ALA A 36 3.85 -3.20 -8.54
CA ALA A 36 2.49 -3.69 -8.72
C ALA A 36 2.20 -4.13 -10.16
N GLU A 37 2.69 -3.37 -11.15
CA GLU A 37 2.59 -3.74 -12.57
C GLU A 37 3.42 -4.99 -12.90
N GLU A 38 4.67 -5.06 -12.43
CA GLU A 38 5.51 -6.25 -12.63
C GLU A 38 4.87 -7.53 -12.05
N GLN A 39 4.18 -7.39 -10.92
CA GLN A 39 3.51 -8.50 -10.24
C GLN A 39 2.10 -8.77 -10.73
N ASN A 40 1.56 -7.92 -11.64
CA ASN A 40 0.14 -7.90 -12.01
C ASN A 40 -0.78 -7.96 -10.78
N HIS A 41 -0.41 -7.20 -9.74
CA HIS A 41 -1.11 -7.20 -8.45
C HIS A 41 -1.12 -5.79 -7.85
N HIS A 42 -2.29 -5.17 -7.89
CA HIS A 42 -2.44 -3.75 -7.57
C HIS A 42 -2.95 -3.52 -6.15
N PRO A 43 -2.38 -2.56 -5.40
CA PRO A 43 -2.94 -2.16 -4.12
C PRO A 43 -4.18 -1.29 -4.30
N ASP A 44 -5.07 -1.34 -3.30
CA ASP A 44 -5.97 -0.24 -3.02
C ASP A 44 -5.21 0.77 -2.14
N TRP A 45 -5.20 2.05 -2.50
CA TRP A 45 -4.52 3.06 -1.69
C TRP A 45 -5.21 4.43 -1.71
N SER A 46 -4.85 5.25 -0.72
CA SER A 46 -5.13 6.68 -0.73
C SER A 46 -3.90 7.47 -0.34
N ASN A 47 -3.78 8.69 -0.86
CA ASN A 47 -2.73 9.63 -0.48
C ASN A 47 -3.34 10.96 -0.02
N SER A 48 -2.86 11.45 1.11
CA SER A 48 -3.19 12.76 1.65
C SER A 48 -1.89 13.44 2.10
N TRP A 49 -1.41 14.41 1.30
CA TRP A 49 -0.13 15.08 1.51
C TRP A 49 1.03 14.07 1.66
N ASN A 50 1.64 14.00 2.84
CA ASN A 50 2.78 13.14 3.16
C ASN A 50 2.37 11.77 3.71
N THR A 51 1.11 11.39 3.60
CA THR A 51 0.57 10.15 4.15
C THR A 51 0.02 9.27 3.04
N VAL A 52 0.41 8.00 3.03
CA VAL A 52 -0.10 6.99 2.09
C VAL A 52 -0.65 5.82 2.90
N GLU A 53 -1.92 5.49 2.69
CA GLU A 53 -2.57 4.31 3.27
C GLU A 53 -2.70 3.25 2.17
N ILE A 54 -2.21 2.04 2.45
CA ILE A 54 -2.22 0.91 1.51
C ILE A 54 -3.03 -0.23 2.11
N TYR A 55 -3.91 -0.80 1.29
CA TYR A 55 -4.65 -2.04 1.51
C TYR A 55 -4.27 -3.03 0.41
N LEU A 56 -3.86 -4.23 0.81
CA LEU A 56 -3.55 -5.33 -0.10
C LEU A 56 -4.60 -6.43 0.04
N ARG A 57 -5.27 -6.75 -1.06
CA ARG A 57 -6.26 -7.83 -1.18
C ARG A 57 -5.97 -8.63 -2.43
N SER A 58 -5.95 -9.96 -2.31
CA SER A 58 -5.88 -10.83 -3.49
C SER A 58 -7.28 -11.02 -4.05
N HIS A 59 -7.65 -10.25 -5.08
CA HIS A 59 -8.94 -10.37 -5.76
C HIS A 59 -9.19 -11.76 -6.39
N ASP A 60 -8.13 -12.50 -6.71
CA ASP A 60 -8.21 -13.89 -7.21
C ASP A 60 -8.60 -14.91 -6.13
N LYS A 61 -8.41 -14.56 -4.86
CA LYS A 61 -8.93 -15.36 -3.74
C LYS A 61 -10.32 -14.83 -3.39
N GLY A 62 -11.23 -15.00 -4.34
CA GLY A 62 -12.61 -14.57 -4.27
C GLY A 62 -13.26 -14.81 -2.90
N ALA A 63 -14.27 -13.98 -2.63
CA ALA A 63 -15.23 -14.18 -1.56
C ALA A 63 -15.70 -15.64 -1.44
#